data_AF-A0A535I309-F1
#
_entry.id   AF-A0A535I309-F1
#
_cell.length_a   1.000
_cell.length_b   1.000
_cell.length_c   1.000
_cell.angle_alpha   90.00
_cell.angle_beta   90.00
_cell.angle_gamma   90.00
#
_symmetry.space_group_name_H-M   'P 1'
#
loop_
_entity.id
_entity.type
_entity.pdbx_description
1 polymer ?
#
loop_
_entity_poly.entity_id
_entity_poly.type
_entity_poly.pdbx_seq_one_letter_code
_entity_poly.pdbx_strand_id
1 'polypeptide(L)'
;MSTSSDRWLRALTATYGVVFLASSLQNFGLRLSFGALDFYFAEPIWQAGAGEAVIGVLLVAAALREGRALYWIAYVLSVLGITFGLSSARVVGAAREIHLILVPLAAIGLAMLAWRRIRRP
;
A
#
# COMPACT_ATOMS: atom_id res chain seq x y z
N MET A 1 18.91 -18.89 2.67
CA MET A 1 18.28 -18.57 3.97
C MET A 1 17.82 -17.13 3.98
N SER A 2 16.52 -16.88 4.20
CA SER A 2 15.93 -15.53 4.33
C SER A 2 16.41 -14.89 5.64
N THR A 3 16.94 -13.67 5.58
CA THR A 3 17.37 -12.95 6.79
C THR A 3 16.18 -12.42 7.58
N SER A 4 16.40 -12.03 8.85
CA SER A 4 15.38 -11.32 9.63
C SER A 4 14.84 -10.10 8.87
N SER A 5 15.73 -9.33 8.22
CA SER A 5 15.36 -8.16 7.41
C SER A 5 14.50 -8.51 6.19
N ASP A 6 14.77 -9.64 5.53
CA ASP A 6 13.97 -10.09 4.37
C ASP A 6 12.55 -10.48 4.81
N ARG A 7 12.41 -11.15 5.97
CA ARG A 7 11.10 -11.49 6.56
C ARG A 7 10.32 -10.25 6.96
N TRP A 8 10.97 -9.27 7.58
CA TRP A 8 10.34 -8.00 7.97
C TRP A 8 9.88 -7.19 6.76
N LEU A 9 10.71 -7.09 5.71
CA LEU A 9 10.30 -6.43 4.46
C LEU A 9 9.09 -7.14 3.86
N ARG A 10 9.10 -8.47 3.80
CA ARG A 10 7.99 -9.26 3.27
C ARG A 10 6.70 -9.03 4.05
N ALA A 11 6.76 -9.07 5.38
CA ALA A 11 5.60 -8.81 6.23
C ALA A 11 5.08 -7.39 6.05
N LEU A 12 5.97 -6.39 6.08
CA LEU A 12 5.62 -4.99 5.85
C LEU A 12 4.94 -4.79 4.49
N THR A 13 5.52 -5.33 3.41
CA THR A 13 4.97 -5.23 2.06
C THR A 13 3.62 -5.94 1.93
N ALA A 14 3.43 -7.09 2.58
CA ALA A 14 2.14 -7.78 2.60
C ALA A 14 1.08 -6.96 3.33
N THR A 15 1.38 -6.47 4.55
CA THR A 15 0.48 -5.59 5.31
C THR A 15 0.13 -4.33 4.51
N TYR A 16 1.14 -3.71 3.89
CA TYR A 16 0.95 -2.52 3.08
C TYR A 16 0.05 -2.78 1.86
N GLY A 17 0.22 -3.94 1.20
CA GLY A 17 -0.68 -4.38 0.13
C GLY A 17 -2.12 -4.56 0.60
N VAL A 18 -2.31 -5.17 1.77
CA VAL A 18 -3.66 -5.33 2.36
C VAL A 18 -4.32 -3.98 2.65
N VAL A 19 -3.58 -2.98 3.14
CA VAL A 19 -4.12 -1.62 3.36
C VAL A 19 -4.60 -1.01 2.03
N PHE A 20 -3.83 -1.15 0.95
CA PHE A 20 -4.26 -0.69 -0.39
C PHE A 20 -5.50 -1.43 -0.89
N LEU A 21 -5.59 -2.75 -0.68
CA LEU A 21 -6.79 -3.51 -1.05
C LEU A 21 -8.01 -3.10 -0.23
N ALA A 22 -7.85 -2.88 1.08
CA ALA A 22 -8.92 -2.39 1.94
C ALA A 22 -9.38 -0.97 1.53
N SER A 23 -8.45 -0.09 1.16
CA SER A 23 -8.75 1.23 0.59
C SER A 23 -9.53 1.10 -0.73
N SER A 24 -9.09 0.19 -1.60
CA SER A 24 -9.72 -0.07 -2.89
C SER A 24 -11.19 -0.50 -2.75
N LEU A 25 -11.48 -1.42 -1.82
CA LEU A 25 -12.85 -1.83 -1.52
C LEU A 25 -13.71 -0.64 -1.07
N GLN A 26 -13.17 0.24 -0.21
CA GLN A 26 -13.88 1.45 0.22
C GLN A 26 -14.12 2.44 -0.93
N ASN A 27 -13.16 2.57 -1.85
CA ASN A 27 -13.31 3.36 -3.09
C ASN A 27 -14.32 2.76 -4.08
N PHE A 28 -14.65 1.47 -3.96
CA PHE A 28 -15.78 0.83 -4.65
C PHE A 28 -17.09 0.90 -3.86
N GLY A 29 -17.12 1.62 -2.73
CA GLY A 29 -18.31 1.84 -1.92
C GLY A 29 -18.60 0.76 -0.88
N LEU A 30 -17.68 -0.20 -0.68
CA LEU A 30 -17.84 -1.18 0.40
C LEU A 30 -17.53 -0.54 1.75
N ARG A 31 -18.29 -0.95 2.76
CA ARG A 31 -18.02 -0.64 4.17
C ARG A 31 -17.28 -1.80 4.82
N LEU A 32 -16.21 -1.51 5.52
CA LEU A 32 -15.41 -2.49 6.25
C LEU A 32 -15.73 -2.36 7.73
N SER A 33 -16.62 -3.22 8.23
CA SER A 33 -17.05 -3.19 9.62
C SER A 33 -16.42 -4.34 10.42
N PHE A 34 -15.79 -4.01 11.54
CA PHE A 34 -15.15 -4.95 12.46
C PHE A 34 -15.69 -4.73 13.88
N GLY A 35 -16.74 -5.49 14.23
CA GLY A 35 -17.46 -5.29 15.49
C GLY A 35 -18.09 -3.90 15.54
N ALA A 36 -17.63 -3.04 16.45
CA ALA A 36 -18.09 -1.67 16.59
C ALA A 36 -17.34 -0.65 15.71
N LEU A 37 -16.25 -1.07 15.04
CA LEU A 37 -15.49 -0.20 14.15
C LEU A 37 -16.10 -0.24 12.75
N ASP A 38 -16.36 0.92 12.15
CA ASP A 38 -16.89 1.03 10.79
C ASP A 38 -15.99 1.96 9.96
N PHE A 39 -15.38 1.41 8.91
CA PHE A 39 -14.48 2.14 8.02
C PHE A 39 -15.08 2.25 6.63
N TYR A 40 -15.29 3.47 6.16
CA TYR A 40 -15.79 3.74 4.82
C TYR A 40 -15.35 5.11 4.33
N PHE A 41 -15.33 5.27 3.00
CA PHE A 41 -15.12 6.56 2.37
C PHE A 41 -16.48 7.20 2.06
N ALA A 42 -16.67 8.43 2.53
CA ALA A 42 -17.89 9.19 2.26
C ALA A 42 -18.05 9.52 0.78
N GLU A 43 -16.94 9.69 0.06
CA GLU A 43 -16.88 10.01 -1.37
C GLU A 43 -16.04 8.95 -2.11
N PRO A 44 -16.63 7.80 -2.49
CA PRO A 44 -15.91 6.76 -3.20
C PRO A 44 -15.46 7.21 -4.61
N ILE A 45 -14.22 6.88 -4.98
CA ILE A 45 -13.66 7.21 -6.29
C ILE A 45 -13.22 5.91 -6.97
N TRP A 46 -14.06 5.36 -7.85
CA TRP A 46 -13.80 4.05 -8.47
C TRP A 46 -12.47 4.00 -9.25
N GLN A 47 -12.04 5.10 -9.87
CA GLN A 47 -10.76 5.18 -10.57
C GLN A 47 -9.57 5.03 -9.60
N ALA A 48 -9.67 5.64 -8.42
CA ALA A 48 -8.69 5.46 -7.35
C ALA A 48 -8.74 4.02 -6.84
N GLY A 49 -9.95 3.47 -6.65
CA GLY A 49 -10.14 2.07 -6.25
C GLY A 49 -9.47 1.07 -7.20
N ALA A 50 -9.58 1.27 -8.51
CA ALA A 50 -8.91 0.41 -9.49
C ALA A 50 -7.38 0.52 -9.42
N GLY A 51 -6.85 1.74 -9.29
CA GLY A 51 -5.40 1.94 -9.12
C GLY A 51 -4.86 1.33 -7.83
N GLU A 52 -5.58 1.53 -6.72
CA GLU A 52 -5.26 0.96 -5.42
C GLU A 52 -5.31 -0.57 -5.42
N ALA A 53 -6.28 -1.17 -6.14
CA ALA A 53 -6.35 -2.62 -6.31
C ALA A 53 -5.09 -3.16 -6.99
N VAL A 54 -4.67 -2.54 -8.09
CA VAL A 54 -3.47 -2.94 -8.84
C VAL A 54 -2.23 -2.83 -7.95
N ILE A 55 -2.07 -1.72 -7.24
CA ILE A 55 -0.96 -1.52 -6.30
C ILE A 55 -0.97 -2.57 -5.19
N GLY A 56 -2.14 -2.80 -4.57
CA GLY A 56 -2.31 -3.77 -3.49
C GLY A 56 -1.96 -5.19 -3.93
N VAL A 57 -2.46 -5.63 -5.10
CA VAL A 57 -2.14 -6.94 -5.67
C VAL A 57 -0.64 -7.07 -5.96
N LEU A 58 -0.01 -6.04 -6.54
CA LEU A 58 1.43 -6.08 -6.83
C LEU A 58 2.27 -6.15 -5.55
N LEU A 59 1.89 -5.45 -4.49
CA LEU A 59 2.56 -5.52 -3.19
C LEU A 59 2.43 -6.91 -2.57
N VAL A 60 1.23 -7.49 -2.56
CA VAL A 60 1.02 -8.87 -2.07
C VAL A 60 1.81 -9.87 -2.91
N ALA A 61 1.78 -9.74 -4.24
CA ALA A 61 2.54 -10.59 -5.14
C ALA A 61 4.06 -10.45 -4.92
N ALA A 62 4.57 -9.24 -4.69
CA ALA A 62 5.97 -8.98 -4.35
C ALA A 62 6.36 -9.68 -3.05
N ALA A 63 5.50 -9.61 -2.04
CA ALA A 63 5.70 -10.30 -0.77
C ALA A 63 5.77 -11.83 -0.97
N LEU A 64 4.90 -12.42 -1.79
CA LEU A 64 4.86 -13.87 -1.98
C LEU A 64 5.97 -14.41 -2.89
N ARG A 65 6.34 -13.69 -3.96
CA ARG A 65 7.27 -14.18 -5.00
C ARG A 65 8.73 -13.79 -4.76
N GLU A 66 9.00 -12.96 -3.76
CA GLU A 66 10.33 -12.45 -3.37
C GLU A 66 11.17 -11.80 -4.49
N GLY A 67 10.58 -11.47 -5.65
CA GLY A 67 11.26 -10.91 -6.80
C GLY A 67 11.66 -9.44 -6.63
N ARG A 68 12.96 -9.13 -6.68
CA ARG A 68 13.52 -7.78 -6.45
C ARG A 68 12.90 -6.70 -7.37
N ALA A 69 12.70 -7.01 -8.65
CA ALA A 69 12.06 -6.09 -9.59
C ALA A 69 10.60 -5.79 -9.21
N LEU A 70 9.87 -6.81 -8.75
CA LEU A 70 8.45 -6.69 -8.39
C LEU A 70 8.27 -5.80 -7.15
N TYR A 71 9.16 -5.90 -6.16
CA TYR A 71 9.19 -4.96 -5.03
C TYR A 71 9.35 -3.52 -5.51
N TRP A 72 10.33 -3.23 -6.36
CA TRP A 72 10.56 -1.87 -6.85
C TRP A 72 9.36 -1.33 -7.62
N ILE A 73 8.79 -2.11 -8.54
CA ILE A 73 7.60 -1.71 -9.30
C ILE A 73 6.43 -1.39 -8.36
N ALA A 74 6.15 -2.30 -7.41
CA ALA A 74 5.05 -2.13 -6.48
C ALA A 74 5.23 -0.88 -5.58
N TYR A 75 6.43 -0.65 -5.04
CA TYR A 75 6.70 0.52 -4.21
C TYR A 75 6.66 1.82 -5.01
N VAL A 76 7.21 1.87 -6.23
CA VAL A 76 7.14 3.06 -7.10
C VAL A 76 5.70 3.40 -7.43
N LEU A 77 4.90 2.42 -7.86
CA LEU A 77 3.48 2.63 -8.12
C LEU A 77 2.73 3.09 -6.86
N SER A 78 3.08 2.54 -5.69
CA SER A 78 2.47 2.97 -4.42
C SER A 78 2.75 4.44 -4.11
N VAL A 79 3.98 4.92 -4.35
CA VAL A 79 4.33 6.34 -4.15
C VAL A 79 3.57 7.23 -5.12
N LEU A 80 3.45 6.83 -6.38
CA LEU A 80 2.68 7.56 -7.38
C LEU A 80 1.19 7.62 -7.00
N GLY A 81 0.63 6.51 -6.54
CA GLY A 81 -0.75 6.42 -6.05
C GLY A 81 -1.00 7.33 -4.85
N ILE A 82 -0.13 7.28 -3.84
CA ILE A 82 -0.19 8.16 -2.65
C ILE A 82 -0.12 9.63 -3.06
N THR A 83 0.84 9.97 -3.94
CA THR A 83 1.03 11.36 -4.38
C THR A 83 -0.20 11.86 -5.15
N PHE A 84 -0.78 11.02 -6.00
CA PHE A 84 -2.02 11.33 -6.71
C PHE A 84 -3.22 11.48 -5.74
N GLY A 85 -3.34 10.61 -4.75
CA GLY A 85 -4.38 10.70 -3.72
C GLY A 85 -4.27 11.99 -2.91
N LEU A 86 -3.07 12.35 -2.45
CA LEU A 86 -2.81 13.57 -1.67
C LEU A 86 -2.99 14.86 -2.47
N SER A 87 -2.79 14.82 -3.80
CA SER A 87 -2.99 15.99 -4.66
C SER A 87 -4.45 16.19 -5.07
N SER A 88 -5.30 15.18 -4.88
CA SER A 88 -6.71 15.24 -5.24
C SER A 88 -7.55 15.94 -4.16
N ALA A 89 -8.27 16.99 -4.54
CA ALA A 89 -9.23 17.68 -3.67
C ALA A 89 -10.43 16.80 -3.27
N ARG A 90 -10.67 15.69 -3.99
CA ARG A 90 -11.77 14.75 -3.71
C ARG A 90 -11.43 13.78 -2.58
N VAL A 91 -10.16 13.62 -2.23
CA VAL A 91 -9.71 12.71 -1.16
C VAL A 91 -9.76 13.45 0.17
N VAL A 92 -10.82 13.20 0.94
CA VAL A 92 -11.13 13.89 2.20
C VAL A 92 -11.52 12.91 3.31
N GLY A 93 -11.52 13.38 4.57
CA GLY A 93 -11.87 12.57 5.75
C GLY A 93 -11.03 11.30 5.86
N ALA A 94 -11.69 10.16 6.12
CA ALA A 94 -11.05 8.86 6.25
C ALA A 94 -10.16 8.48 5.04
N ALA A 95 -10.55 8.87 3.82
CA ALA A 95 -9.77 8.62 2.60
C ALA A 95 -8.45 9.42 2.59
N ARG A 96 -8.39 10.56 3.29
CA ARG A 96 -7.15 11.32 3.47
C ARG A 96 -6.35 10.83 4.68
N GLU A 97 -7.03 10.45 5.75
CA GLU A 97 -6.40 9.92 6.97
C GLU A 97 -5.63 8.63 6.71
N ILE A 98 -6.11 7.76 5.81
CA ILE A 98 -5.37 6.54 5.44
C ILE A 98 -3.97 6.84 4.87
N HIS A 99 -3.78 8.02 4.24
CA HIS A 99 -2.48 8.42 3.71
C HIS A 99 -1.45 8.70 4.82
N LEU A 100 -1.90 9.05 6.04
CA LEU A 100 -1.03 9.17 7.21
C LEU A 100 -0.40 7.83 7.61
N ILE A 101 -1.03 6.72 7.22
CA ILE A 101 -0.51 5.36 7.41
C ILE A 101 0.30 4.93 6.18
N LEU A 102 -0.21 5.18 4.98
CA LEU A 102 0.43 4.76 3.72
C LEU A 102 1.81 5.41 3.52
N VAL A 103 1.96 6.70 3.83
CA VAL A 103 3.24 7.43 3.65
C VAL A 103 4.37 6.83 4.50
N PRO A 104 4.21 6.61 5.82
CA PRO A 104 5.23 5.92 6.63
C PRO A 104 5.54 4.51 6.12
N LEU A 105 4.53 3.73 5.74
CA LEU A 105 4.75 2.36 5.22
C LEU A 105 5.57 2.38 3.92
N ALA A 106 5.29 3.31 3.02
CA ALA A 106 6.06 3.53 1.81
C ALA A 106 7.51 3.88 2.13
N ALA A 107 7.73 4.85 3.02
CA ALA A 107 9.06 5.34 3.39
C ALA A 107 9.91 4.24 4.04
N ILE A 108 9.36 3.50 5.02
CA ILE A 108 10.06 2.41 5.70
C ILE A 108 10.38 1.29 4.71
N GLY A 109 9.41 0.89 3.88
CA GLY A 109 9.62 -0.17 2.90
C GLY A 109 10.67 0.17 1.84
N LEU A 110 10.65 1.41 1.33
CA LEU A 110 11.67 1.91 0.41
C LEU A 110 13.05 1.96 1.06
N ALA A 111 13.14 2.44 2.30
CA ALA A 111 14.41 2.47 3.03
C ALA A 111 14.99 1.06 3.20
N MET A 112 14.16 0.09 3.58
CA MET A 112 14.57 -1.32 3.69
C MET A 112 14.99 -1.91 2.34
N LEU A 113 14.27 -1.60 1.26
CA LEU A 113 14.58 -2.08 -0.08
C LEU A 113 15.88 -1.48 -0.62
N ALA A 114 16.11 -0.18 -0.41
CA ALA A 114 17.35 0.51 -0.75
C ALA A 114 18.53 -0.05 0.06
N TRP A 115 18.36 -0.26 1.36
CA TRP A 115 19.36 -0.88 2.23
C TRP A 115 19.75 -2.28 1.77
N ARG A 116 18.77 -3.10 1.37
CA ARG A 116 19.00 -4.43 0.79
C ARG A 116 19.81 -4.35 -0.51
N ARG A 117 19.52 -3.37 -1.38
CA ARG A 117 20.29 -3.12 -2.61
C ARG A 117 21.74 -2.74 -2.33
N ILE A 118 22.01 -1.94 -1.30
CA ILE A 118 23.38 -1.53 -0.93
C ILE A 118 24.16 -2.72 -0.35
N ARG A 119 23.54 -3.50 0.55
CA ARG A 119 24.20 -4.64 1.20
C ARG A 119 24.31 -5.89 0.32
N ARG A 120 23.48 -6.01 -0.70
CA ARG A 120 23.38 -7.15 -1.62
C ARG A 120 23.14 -6.64 -3.05
N PRO A 121 24.17 -6.06 -3.69
CA PRO A 121 24.06 -5.50 -5.04
C PRO A 121 23.49 -6.50 -6.04
#